data_AF-A0AA35WKV7-F1
#
_entry.id   AF-A0AA35WKV7-F1
#
_cell.length_a   1.000
_cell.length_b   1.000
_cell.length_c   1.000
_cell.angle_alpha   90.00
_cell.angle_beta   90.00
_cell.angle_gamma   90.00
#
_symmetry.space_group_name_H-M   'P 1'
#
loop_
_entity.id
_entity.type
_entity.pdbx_description
1 polymer ?
#
loop_
_entity_poly.entity_id
_entity_poly.type
_entity_poly.pdbx_seq_one_letter_code
_entity_poly.pdbx_strand_id
1 'polypeptide(L)'
;MAFLNFLLAEALAAGLERAEAQEREQQQLPPPPNFFVLPRDPRAWRKLHEACRKENMVIAIEITDNSKTHCKRVQPLFMNEARKFESVPFVRVEIEFGLTYKELRDDLGGAEYTPTILLVFFGVDGMQVGKVEGDRMIEGAIKTGEMERRLRTHIQQRLRIKTVEHLAEQFSASGVKDKENIKMKQEYDEDVRHQLEESELRSRERQQKLLEQREREEEEKKRRDEEIKKTRPENVQKLLDLDLSVAGVKHLKEIMKGMGISSVGIFEKADLRKHLVQSVPELRMHLQSKLENLKKDEGQLDQDLKDAKKKLDETQEAISLIERDLRPL
;
A
#
# COMPACT_ATOMS: atom_id res chain seq x y z
N MET A 1 -30.89 -16.52 -25.13
CA MET A 1 -29.90 -16.19 -24.08
C MET A 1 -28.48 -16.06 -24.63
N ALA A 2 -27.93 -17.05 -25.34
CA ALA A 2 -26.55 -16.99 -25.87
C ALA A 2 -26.26 -15.80 -26.81
N PHE A 3 -27.20 -15.43 -27.68
CA PHE A 3 -27.04 -14.31 -28.62
C PHE A 3 -26.98 -12.93 -27.93
N LEU A 4 -27.78 -12.73 -26.89
CA LEU A 4 -27.76 -11.49 -26.09
C LEU A 4 -26.43 -11.33 -25.34
N ASN A 5 -25.87 -12.42 -24.81
CA ASN A 5 -24.56 -12.40 -24.15
C ASN A 5 -23.42 -12.08 -25.14
N PHE A 6 -23.51 -12.57 -26.39
CA PHE A 6 -22.53 -12.27 -27.43
C PHE A 6 -22.53 -10.78 -27.82
N LEU A 7 -23.71 -10.19 -28.06
CA LEU A 7 -23.81 -8.76 -28.37
C LEU A 7 -23.35 -7.86 -27.22
N LEU A 8 -23.60 -8.27 -25.97
CA LEU A 8 -23.13 -7.52 -24.80
C LEU A 8 -21.60 -7.57 -24.66
N ALA A 9 -20.99 -8.72 -24.98
CA ALA A 9 -19.54 -8.88 -24.98
C ALA A 9 -18.88 -8.04 -26.09
N GLU A 10 -19.43 -8.02 -27.31
CA GLU A 10 -18.93 -7.16 -28.40
C GLU A 10 -19.08 -5.67 -28.07
N ALA A 11 -20.21 -5.26 -27.50
CA ALA A 11 -20.41 -3.87 -27.10
C ALA A 11 -19.43 -3.43 -26.00
N LEU A 12 -19.13 -4.31 -25.04
CA LEU A 12 -18.13 -4.06 -24.00
C LEU A 12 -16.71 -4.01 -24.58
N ALA A 13 -16.36 -4.93 -25.48
CA ALA A 13 -15.06 -4.94 -26.15
C ALA A 13 -14.85 -3.68 -27.00
N ALA A 14 -15.85 -3.29 -27.79
CA ALA A 14 -15.80 -2.05 -28.58
C ALA A 14 -15.75 -0.79 -27.70
N GLY A 15 -16.41 -0.82 -26.54
CA GLY A 15 -16.32 0.25 -25.54
C GLY A 15 -14.92 0.37 -24.94
N LEU A 16 -14.29 -0.77 -24.61
CA LEU A 16 -12.91 -0.83 -24.13
C LEU A 16 -11.92 -0.34 -25.19
N GLU A 17 -12.05 -0.79 -26.44
CA GLU A 17 -11.17 -0.35 -27.54
C GLU A 17 -11.26 1.17 -27.78
N ARG A 18 -12.46 1.76 -27.72
CA ARG A 18 -12.62 3.22 -27.86
C ARG A 18 -12.00 3.98 -26.68
N ALA A 19 -12.16 3.46 -25.46
CA ALA A 19 -11.54 4.06 -24.28
C ALA A 19 -10.00 4.00 -24.36
N GLU A 20 -9.43 2.86 -24.77
CA GLU A 20 -7.99 2.71 -24.99
C GLU A 20 -7.48 3.61 -26.13
N ALA A 21 -8.24 3.75 -27.22
CA ALA A 21 -7.87 4.64 -28.32
C ALA A 21 -7.85 6.10 -27.88
N GLN A 22 -8.85 6.55 -27.11
CA GLN A 22 -8.86 7.90 -26.53
C GLN A 22 -7.72 8.11 -25.52
N GLU A 23 -7.39 7.11 -24.70
CA GLU A 23 -6.24 7.18 -23.79
C GLU A 23 -4.92 7.29 -24.57
N ARG A 24 -4.76 6.55 -25.67
CA ARG A 24 -3.58 6.64 -26.55
C ARG A 24 -3.46 8.01 -27.24
N GLU A 25 -4.57 8.57 -27.72
CA GLU A 25 -4.59 9.91 -28.30
C GLU A 25 -4.22 10.97 -27.25
N GLN A 26 -4.75 10.86 -26.02
CA GLN A 26 -4.41 11.77 -24.93
C GLN A 26 -2.94 11.63 -24.50
N GLN A 27 -2.37 10.43 -24.56
CA GLN A 27 -0.95 10.18 -24.29
C GLN A 27 -0.01 10.84 -25.32
N GLN A 28 -0.49 11.12 -26.54
CA GLN A 28 0.30 11.77 -27.58
C GLN A 28 0.24 13.30 -27.52
N LEU A 29 -0.62 13.88 -26.68
CA LEU A 29 -0.68 15.33 -26.54
C LEU A 29 0.60 15.86 -25.88
N PRO A 30 1.17 16.98 -26.37
CA PRO A 30 2.31 17.60 -25.73
C PRO A 30 1.98 17.96 -24.28
N PRO A 31 2.97 17.95 -23.36
CA PRO A 31 2.76 18.38 -21.98
C PRO A 31 2.11 19.77 -21.92
N PRO A 32 1.15 20.00 -21.00
CA PRO A 32 0.52 21.29 -20.88
C PRO A 32 1.52 22.33 -20.33
N PRO A 33 1.30 23.63 -20.55
CA PRO A 33 2.27 24.68 -20.20
C PRO A 33 2.55 24.80 -18.70
N ASN A 34 1.65 24.29 -17.85
CA ASN A 34 1.79 24.24 -16.40
C ASN A 34 2.49 22.95 -15.90
N PHE A 35 2.97 22.09 -16.80
CA PHE A 35 3.70 20.87 -16.45
C PHE A 35 5.20 21.07 -16.62
N PHE A 36 5.95 20.81 -15.55
CA PHE A 36 7.39 21.05 -15.50
C PHE A 36 8.13 19.79 -15.04
N VAL A 37 9.29 19.52 -15.63
CA VAL A 37 10.26 18.58 -15.07
C VAL A 37 11.28 19.39 -14.29
N LEU A 38 11.35 19.18 -12.97
CA LEU A 38 12.24 19.95 -12.13
C LEU A 38 13.69 19.52 -12.39
N PRO A 39 14.60 20.45 -12.69
CA PRO A 39 16.00 20.09 -12.90
C PRO A 39 16.64 19.59 -11.61
N ARG A 40 17.76 18.88 -11.75
CA ARG A 40 18.56 18.33 -10.64
C ARG A 40 19.30 19.40 -9.81
N ASP A 41 18.96 20.67 -10.00
CA ASP A 41 19.46 21.81 -9.22
C ASP A 41 18.48 22.14 -8.09
N PRO A 42 18.88 22.05 -6.81
CA PRO A 42 17.99 22.37 -5.70
C PRO A 42 17.56 23.83 -5.65
N ARG A 43 18.33 24.73 -6.27
CA ARG A 43 17.92 26.14 -6.38
C ARG A 43 16.63 26.28 -7.17
N ALA A 44 16.35 25.38 -8.11
CA ALA A 44 15.09 25.37 -8.85
C ALA A 44 13.90 25.04 -7.94
N TRP A 45 14.05 24.05 -7.05
CA TRP A 45 13.05 23.73 -6.03
C TRP A 45 12.78 24.93 -5.13
N ARG A 46 13.83 25.52 -4.55
CA ARG A 46 13.67 26.68 -3.64
C ARG A 46 12.98 27.85 -4.31
N LYS A 47 13.34 28.17 -5.56
CA LYS A 47 12.70 29.25 -6.32
C LYS A 47 11.23 28.97 -6.57
N LEU A 48 10.89 27.75 -6.99
CA LEU A 48 9.51 27.34 -7.22
C LEU A 48 8.70 27.40 -5.91
N HIS A 49 9.24 26.82 -4.84
CA HIS A 49 8.62 26.79 -3.53
C HIS A 49 8.39 28.22 -3.00
N GLU A 50 9.39 29.10 -3.06
CA GLU A 50 9.27 30.49 -2.63
C GLU A 50 8.27 31.29 -3.48
N ALA A 51 8.29 31.12 -4.80
CA ALA A 51 7.33 31.78 -5.70
C ALA A 51 5.89 31.35 -5.41
N CYS A 52 5.65 30.04 -5.27
CA CYS A 52 4.32 29.52 -4.97
C CYS A 52 3.87 29.91 -3.55
N ARG A 53 4.79 29.94 -2.58
CA ARG A 53 4.49 30.41 -1.23
C ARG A 53 4.08 31.88 -1.20
N LYS A 54 4.82 32.76 -1.90
CA LYS A 54 4.50 34.19 -2.01
C LYS A 54 3.13 34.43 -2.65
N GLU A 55 2.81 33.65 -3.67
CA GLU A 55 1.55 33.76 -4.40
C GLU A 55 0.40 32.95 -3.80
N ASN A 56 0.65 32.25 -2.69
CA ASN A 56 -0.29 31.33 -2.06
C ASN A 56 -0.86 30.29 -3.06
N MET A 57 0.01 29.70 -3.88
CA MET A 57 -0.33 28.77 -4.97
C MET A 57 -0.14 27.32 -4.57
N VAL A 58 -1.14 26.49 -4.88
CA VAL A 58 -1.01 25.03 -4.74
C VAL A 58 0.01 24.50 -5.74
N ILE A 59 0.86 23.55 -5.33
CA ILE A 59 1.77 22.81 -6.21
C ILE A 59 1.38 21.33 -6.19
N ALA A 60 1.25 20.71 -7.36
CA ALA A 60 1.15 19.26 -7.48
C ALA A 60 2.51 18.70 -7.91
N ILE A 61 3.07 17.76 -7.15
CA ILE A 61 4.41 17.21 -7.38
C ILE A 61 4.33 15.69 -7.55
N GLU A 62 4.75 15.18 -8.70
CA GLU A 62 5.00 13.76 -8.93
C GLU A 62 6.46 13.44 -8.63
N ILE A 63 6.69 12.60 -7.62
CA ILE A 63 7.98 12.01 -7.32
C ILE A 63 8.02 10.63 -8.00
N THR A 64 8.98 10.44 -8.90
CA THR A 64 9.03 9.29 -9.80
C THR A 64 10.42 8.64 -9.84
N ASP A 65 10.46 7.37 -10.22
CA ASP A 65 11.66 6.65 -10.60
C ASP A 65 11.48 6.07 -12.01
N ASN A 66 12.17 6.68 -13.00
CA ASN A 66 12.04 6.28 -14.41
C ASN A 66 12.58 4.88 -14.71
N SER A 67 13.39 4.30 -13.81
CA SER A 67 13.81 2.91 -13.94
C SER A 67 12.65 1.94 -13.74
N LYS A 68 11.56 2.38 -13.10
CA LYS A 68 10.40 1.54 -12.75
C LYS A 68 9.24 1.69 -13.73
N THR A 69 8.71 0.57 -14.19
CA THR A 69 7.58 0.51 -15.14
C THR A 69 6.27 1.02 -14.54
N HIS A 70 6.04 0.82 -13.24
CA HIS A 70 4.83 1.31 -12.57
C HIS A 70 4.81 2.84 -12.39
N CYS A 71 5.98 3.49 -12.29
CA CYS A 71 6.05 4.95 -12.30
C CYS A 71 5.64 5.54 -13.66
N LYS A 72 6.05 4.91 -14.77
CA LYS A 72 5.69 5.34 -16.14
C LYS A 72 4.19 5.29 -16.41
N ARG A 73 3.44 4.42 -15.72
CA ARG A 73 1.98 4.31 -15.86
C ARG A 73 1.22 5.46 -15.21
N VAL A 74 1.79 6.10 -14.19
CA VAL A 74 1.16 7.23 -13.49
C VAL A 74 1.32 8.55 -14.24
N GLN A 75 2.43 8.72 -14.96
CA GLN A 75 2.74 9.99 -15.64
C GLN A 75 1.61 10.50 -16.55
N PRO A 76 0.98 9.69 -17.44
CA PRO A 76 -0.13 10.16 -18.27
C PRO A 76 -1.33 10.63 -17.45
N LEU A 77 -1.66 9.92 -16.37
CA LEU A 77 -2.77 10.28 -15.48
C LEU A 77 -2.51 11.63 -14.81
N PHE A 78 -1.29 11.82 -14.32
CA PHE A 78 -0.87 13.06 -13.68
C PHE A 78 -0.83 14.24 -14.68
N MET A 79 -0.36 14.00 -15.90
CA MET A 79 -0.39 14.99 -16.99
C MET A 79 -1.83 15.35 -17.41
N ASN A 80 -2.76 14.38 -17.42
CA ASN A 80 -4.16 14.64 -17.72
C ASN A 80 -4.82 15.51 -16.65
N GLU A 81 -4.50 15.30 -15.38
CA GLU A 81 -4.91 16.21 -14.31
C GLU A 81 -4.34 17.61 -14.49
N ALA A 82 -3.07 17.74 -14.91
CA ALA A 82 -2.46 19.05 -15.17
C ALA A 82 -3.25 19.90 -16.17
N ARG A 83 -3.82 19.26 -17.22
CA ARG A 83 -4.65 19.95 -18.23
C ARG A 83 -5.95 20.52 -17.67
N LYS A 84 -6.50 19.93 -16.62
CA LYS A 84 -7.74 20.40 -15.98
C LYS A 84 -7.51 21.65 -15.12
N PHE A 85 -6.26 21.92 -14.74
CA PHE A 85 -5.89 22.90 -13.72
C PHE A 85 -4.77 23.82 -14.20
N GLU A 86 -5.04 24.63 -15.22
CA GLU A 86 -4.05 25.54 -15.84
C GLU A 86 -3.36 26.48 -14.85
N SER A 87 -4.04 26.85 -13.76
CA SER A 87 -3.50 27.75 -12.72
C SER A 87 -2.60 27.06 -11.70
N VAL A 88 -2.47 25.74 -11.74
CA VAL A 88 -1.69 24.95 -10.76
C VAL A 88 -0.43 24.43 -11.45
N PRO A 89 0.77 24.70 -10.92
CA PRO A 89 1.99 24.06 -11.40
C PRO A 89 2.00 22.57 -11.05
N PHE A 90 2.15 21.74 -12.08
CA PHE A 90 2.40 20.31 -11.96
C PHE A 90 3.88 20.05 -12.21
N VAL A 91 4.56 19.47 -11.24
CA VAL A 91 6.01 19.33 -11.25
C VAL A 91 6.40 17.89 -11.10
N ARG A 92 7.28 17.40 -11.97
CA ARG A 92 7.84 16.06 -11.91
C ARG A 92 9.26 16.10 -11.36
N VAL A 93 9.55 15.25 -10.38
CA VAL A 93 10.85 15.14 -9.71
C VAL A 93 11.33 13.70 -9.78
N GLU A 94 12.48 13.50 -10.41
CA GLU A 94 13.13 12.18 -10.49
C GLU A 94 14.00 11.93 -9.27
N ILE A 95 13.87 10.74 -8.66
CA ILE A 95 14.65 10.36 -7.46
C ILE A 95 16.11 10.03 -7.80
N GLU A 96 16.40 9.62 -9.03
CA GLU A 96 17.75 9.21 -9.43
C GLU A 96 18.75 10.39 -9.36
N PHE A 97 19.53 10.42 -8.27
CA PHE A 97 20.78 11.16 -8.07
C PHE A 97 20.70 12.70 -8.18
N GLY A 98 19.68 13.31 -7.58
CA GLY A 98 19.58 14.77 -7.47
C GLY A 98 19.64 15.27 -6.02
N LEU A 99 20.40 16.34 -5.78
CA LEU A 99 20.29 17.12 -4.52
C LEU A 99 18.87 17.70 -4.35
N THR A 100 18.14 17.93 -5.45
CA THR A 100 16.75 18.42 -5.46
C THR A 100 15.80 17.51 -4.68
N TYR A 101 15.88 16.19 -4.87
CA TYR A 101 15.01 15.25 -4.13
C TYR A 101 15.34 15.26 -2.64
N LYS A 102 16.62 15.39 -2.28
CA LYS A 102 17.04 15.47 -0.88
C LYS A 102 16.42 16.70 -0.19
N GLU A 103 16.52 17.87 -0.81
CA GLU A 103 15.89 19.08 -0.25
C GLU A 103 14.38 18.98 -0.20
N LEU A 104 13.75 18.46 -1.24
CA LEU A 104 12.30 18.23 -1.25
C LEU A 104 11.87 17.28 -0.13
N ARG A 105 12.66 16.24 0.14
CA ARG A 105 12.43 15.31 1.25
C ARG A 105 12.57 16.00 2.59
N ASP A 106 13.59 16.83 2.77
CA ASP A 106 13.82 17.56 4.01
C ASP A 106 12.69 18.59 4.27
N ASP A 107 12.17 19.22 3.21
CA ASP A 107 11.10 20.22 3.31
C ASP A 107 9.69 19.62 3.48
N LEU A 108 9.39 18.51 2.77
CA LEU A 108 8.02 17.98 2.65
C LEU A 108 7.79 16.64 3.35
N GLY A 109 8.79 16.12 4.08
CA GLY A 109 8.70 14.85 4.82
C GLY A 109 9.00 13.59 3.99
N GLY A 110 9.40 13.75 2.73
CA GLY A 110 9.87 12.65 1.87
C GLY A 110 8.80 11.70 1.33
N ALA A 111 9.17 10.93 0.30
CA ALA A 111 8.41 9.80 -0.19
C ALA A 111 9.01 8.50 0.34
N GLU A 112 8.17 7.61 0.86
CA GLU A 112 8.56 6.25 1.25
C GLU A 112 8.56 5.34 0.02
N TYR A 113 7.66 5.61 -0.93
CA TYR A 113 7.47 4.79 -2.12
C TYR A 113 7.46 5.63 -3.41
N THR A 114 7.71 4.98 -4.54
CA THR A 114 7.56 5.56 -5.88
C THR A 114 6.54 4.77 -6.69
N PRO A 115 5.67 5.44 -7.47
CA PRO A 115 5.49 6.89 -7.56
C PRO A 115 4.76 7.45 -6.33
N THR A 116 4.97 8.74 -6.07
CA THR A 116 4.25 9.50 -5.02
C THR A 116 3.78 10.83 -5.58
N ILE A 117 2.53 11.20 -5.29
CA ILE A 117 2.01 12.53 -5.56
C ILE A 117 1.94 13.32 -4.24
N LEU A 118 2.57 14.48 -4.23
CA LEU A 118 2.42 15.48 -3.17
C LEU A 118 1.57 16.65 -3.66
N LEU A 119 0.60 17.06 -2.86
CA LEU A 119 -0.15 18.29 -3.04
C LEU A 119 0.29 19.26 -1.94
N VAL A 120 1.02 20.30 -2.31
CA VAL A 120 1.53 21.30 -1.37
C VAL A 120 0.60 22.49 -1.38
N PHE A 121 -0.02 22.75 -0.24
CA PHE A 121 -0.92 23.88 -0.02
C PHE A 121 -0.21 24.88 0.89
N PHE A 122 -0.12 26.12 0.44
CA PHE A 122 0.28 27.22 1.31
C PHE A 122 -0.99 27.88 1.85
N GLY A 123 -0.96 28.29 3.11
CA GLY A 123 -2.04 28.99 3.78
C GLY A 123 -1.49 29.91 4.87
N VAL A 124 -2.39 30.63 5.53
CA VAL A 124 -2.04 31.55 6.63
C VAL A 124 -1.42 30.80 7.80
N ASP A 125 -1.92 29.59 8.08
CA ASP A 125 -1.46 28.71 9.17
C ASP A 125 -0.18 27.92 8.82
N GLY A 126 0.43 28.19 7.67
CA GLY A 126 1.63 27.52 7.19
C GLY A 126 1.41 26.61 5.98
N MET A 127 2.25 25.59 5.85
CA MET A 127 2.25 24.68 4.72
C MET A 127 1.58 23.36 5.10
N GLN A 128 0.61 22.92 4.29
CA GLN A 128 -0.01 21.61 4.40
C GLN A 128 0.40 20.74 3.21
N VAL A 129 0.73 19.48 3.46
CA VAL A 129 1.14 18.53 2.42
C VAL A 129 0.19 17.35 2.40
N GLY A 130 -0.59 17.24 1.32
CA GLY A 130 -1.34 16.02 1.01
C GLY A 130 -0.44 15.02 0.29
N LYS A 131 -0.47 13.76 0.68
CA LYS A 131 0.41 12.71 0.14
C LYS A 131 -0.40 11.50 -0.32
N VAL A 132 -0.10 10.99 -1.52
CA VAL A 132 -0.67 9.73 -2.07
C VAL A 132 0.47 8.91 -2.67
N GLU A 133 0.70 7.71 -2.14
CA GLU A 133 1.84 6.86 -2.51
C GLU A 133 1.38 5.56 -3.17
N GLY A 134 2.12 5.13 -4.21
CA GLY A 134 1.88 3.90 -4.94
C GLY A 134 0.96 4.07 -6.14
N ASP A 135 1.25 3.32 -7.21
CA ASP A 135 0.56 3.41 -8.51
C ASP A 135 -0.95 3.20 -8.39
N ARG A 136 -1.38 2.15 -7.67
CA ARG A 136 -2.81 1.84 -7.49
C ARG A 136 -3.57 2.90 -6.70
N MET A 137 -2.94 3.46 -5.67
CA MET A 137 -3.58 4.48 -4.83
C MET A 137 -3.72 5.80 -5.57
N ILE A 138 -2.68 6.18 -6.33
CA ILE A 138 -2.70 7.36 -7.19
C ILE A 138 -3.77 7.21 -8.27
N GLU A 139 -3.79 6.08 -8.97
CA GLU A 139 -4.80 5.79 -9.99
C GLU A 139 -6.21 5.83 -9.39
N GLY A 140 -6.41 5.25 -8.21
CA GLY A 140 -7.67 5.32 -7.47
C GLY A 140 -8.07 6.75 -7.11
N ALA A 141 -7.15 7.56 -6.58
CA ALA A 141 -7.40 8.95 -6.20
C ALA A 141 -7.76 9.84 -7.41
N ILE A 142 -7.15 9.60 -8.56
CA ILE A 142 -7.46 10.30 -9.81
C ILE A 142 -8.81 9.84 -10.36
N LYS A 143 -9.05 8.53 -10.47
CA LYS A 143 -10.30 7.96 -11.00
C LYS A 143 -11.53 8.32 -10.16
N THR A 144 -11.38 8.40 -8.84
CA THR A 144 -12.46 8.81 -7.92
C THR A 144 -12.64 10.33 -7.83
N GLY A 145 -11.82 11.11 -8.56
CA GLY A 145 -11.83 12.57 -8.50
C GLY A 145 -11.47 13.13 -7.12
N GLU A 146 -10.79 12.36 -6.26
CA GLU A 146 -10.36 12.82 -4.95
C GLU A 146 -9.31 13.93 -5.08
N MET A 147 -8.31 13.72 -5.94
CA MET A 147 -7.28 14.73 -6.24
C MET A 147 -7.91 15.99 -6.81
N GLU A 148 -8.82 15.84 -7.77
CA GLU A 148 -9.56 16.95 -8.39
C GLU A 148 -10.33 17.77 -7.34
N ARG A 149 -11.08 17.09 -6.45
CA ARG A 149 -11.83 17.75 -5.37
C ARG A 149 -10.92 18.52 -4.42
N ARG A 150 -9.78 17.95 -4.02
CA ARG A 150 -8.81 18.61 -3.14
C ARG A 150 -8.23 19.88 -3.78
N LEU A 151 -7.85 19.80 -5.05
CA LEU A 151 -7.34 20.95 -5.82
C LEU A 151 -8.41 22.03 -5.98
N ARG A 152 -9.63 21.68 -6.43
CA ARG A 152 -10.73 22.65 -6.58
C ARG A 152 -11.08 23.36 -5.29
N THR A 153 -11.13 22.63 -4.18
CA THR A 153 -11.45 23.21 -2.86
C THR A 153 -10.46 24.30 -2.49
N HIS A 154 -9.16 24.04 -2.66
CA HIS A 154 -8.13 25.04 -2.36
C HIS A 154 -8.10 26.20 -3.34
N ILE A 155 -8.29 25.95 -4.64
CA ILE A 155 -8.39 27.03 -5.64
C ILE A 155 -9.56 27.95 -5.30
N GLN A 156 -10.72 27.40 -4.92
CA GLN A 156 -11.88 28.17 -4.50
C GLN A 156 -11.63 28.97 -3.22
N GLN A 157 -10.95 28.39 -2.22
CA GLN A 157 -10.56 29.11 -1.01
C GLN A 157 -9.62 30.28 -1.33
N ARG A 158 -8.61 30.07 -2.19
CA ARG A 158 -7.70 31.13 -2.64
C ARG A 158 -8.42 32.26 -3.37
N LEU A 159 -9.34 31.92 -4.28
CA LEU A 159 -10.14 32.91 -5.00
C LEU A 159 -10.96 33.75 -4.03
N ARG A 160 -11.60 33.13 -3.03
CA ARG A 160 -12.34 33.86 -1.99
C ARG A 160 -11.45 34.83 -1.22
N ILE A 161 -10.26 34.39 -0.80
CA ILE A 161 -9.30 35.25 -0.08
C ILE A 161 -8.89 36.44 -0.96
N LYS A 162 -8.50 36.20 -2.21
CA LYS A 162 -8.13 37.29 -3.14
C LYS A 162 -9.27 38.26 -3.41
N THR A 163 -10.51 37.77 -3.52
CA THR A 163 -11.70 38.64 -3.67
C THR A 163 -11.89 39.51 -2.43
N VAL A 164 -11.73 38.95 -1.24
CA VAL A 164 -11.82 39.69 0.03
C VAL A 164 -10.71 40.73 0.15
N GLU A 165 -9.46 40.38 -0.18
CA GLU A 165 -8.33 41.31 -0.20
C GLU A 165 -8.59 42.47 -1.16
N HIS A 166 -9.05 42.17 -2.38
CA HIS A 166 -9.34 43.20 -3.37
C HIS A 166 -10.49 44.13 -2.94
N LEU A 167 -11.55 43.57 -2.34
CA LEU A 167 -12.63 44.38 -1.75
C LEU A 167 -12.10 45.26 -0.62
N ALA A 168 -11.30 44.72 0.30
CA ALA A 168 -10.72 45.48 1.41
C ALA A 168 -9.81 46.63 0.93
N GLU A 169 -9.03 46.41 -0.14
CA GLU A 169 -8.24 47.45 -0.80
C GLU A 169 -9.11 48.53 -1.41
N GLN A 170 -10.19 48.16 -2.14
CA GLN A 170 -11.14 49.12 -2.70
C GLN A 170 -11.83 49.95 -1.61
N PHE A 171 -12.24 49.32 -0.52
CA PHE A 171 -12.84 50.02 0.62
C PHE A 171 -11.86 50.98 1.28
N SER A 172 -10.60 50.57 1.47
CA SER A 172 -9.55 51.40 2.05
C SER A 172 -9.17 52.59 1.15
N ALA A 173 -9.17 52.37 -0.18
CA ALA A 173 -8.89 53.40 -1.17
C ALA A 173 -10.04 54.39 -1.36
N SER A 174 -11.29 53.98 -1.12
CA SER A 174 -12.46 54.83 -1.32
C SER A 174 -12.55 56.02 -0.35
N GLY A 175 -11.75 56.06 0.73
CA GLY A 175 -11.64 57.24 1.60
C GLY A 175 -12.96 57.67 2.28
N VAL A 176 -14.01 56.87 2.20
CA VAL A 176 -15.32 57.21 2.76
C VAL A 176 -15.32 56.88 4.25
N LYS A 177 -15.10 57.91 5.06
CA LYS A 177 -15.30 57.91 6.52
C LYS A 177 -16.80 57.88 6.86
N ASP A 178 -17.54 56.92 6.34
CA ASP A 178 -18.93 56.70 6.75
C ASP A 178 -18.94 55.77 7.96
N LYS A 179 -19.64 56.21 9.02
CA LYS A 179 -19.86 55.43 10.24
C LYS A 179 -20.48 54.05 9.95
N GLU A 180 -21.20 53.92 8.83
CA GLU A 180 -21.75 52.64 8.36
C GLU A 180 -20.68 51.66 7.88
N ASN A 181 -19.58 52.13 7.26
CA ASN A 181 -18.47 51.25 6.86
C ASN A 181 -17.70 50.72 8.07
N ILE A 182 -17.56 51.51 9.13
CA ILE A 182 -16.97 51.04 10.39
C ILE A 182 -17.85 49.97 11.03
N LYS A 183 -19.17 50.15 10.98
CA LYS A 183 -20.13 49.19 11.53
C LYS A 183 -20.16 47.88 10.74
N MET A 184 -20.20 47.94 9.40
CA MET A 184 -20.12 46.74 8.56
C MET A 184 -18.79 46.00 8.73
N LYS A 185 -17.67 46.72 8.90
CA LYS A 185 -16.38 46.09 9.18
C LYS A 185 -16.36 45.37 10.53
N GLN A 186 -16.97 45.96 11.57
CA GLN A 186 -17.09 45.33 12.89
C GLN A 186 -17.97 44.08 12.86
N GLU A 187 -19.14 44.14 12.20
CA GLU A 187 -20.03 42.98 12.03
C GLU A 187 -19.33 41.86 11.23
N TYR A 188 -18.58 42.22 10.18
CA TYR A 188 -17.80 41.24 9.42
C TYR A 188 -16.65 40.62 10.24
N ASP A 189 -15.92 41.41 11.02
CA ASP A 189 -14.84 40.92 11.88
C ASP A 189 -15.39 39.98 12.98
N GLU A 190 -16.60 40.24 13.49
CA GLU A 190 -17.32 39.37 14.43
C GLU A 190 -17.79 38.07 13.77
N ASP A 191 -18.36 38.13 12.57
CA ASP A 191 -18.75 36.93 11.80
C ASP A 191 -17.54 36.04 11.48
N VAL A 192 -16.40 36.64 11.10
CA VAL A 192 -15.16 35.89 10.85
C VAL A 192 -14.66 35.21 12.12
N ARG A 193 -14.71 35.90 13.28
CA ARG A 193 -14.33 35.29 14.56
C ARG A 193 -15.24 34.13 14.93
N HIS A 194 -16.56 34.29 14.78
CA HIS A 194 -17.51 33.23 15.06
C HIS A 194 -17.30 32.02 14.15
N GLN A 195 -17.04 32.24 12.85
CA GLN A 195 -16.70 31.16 11.92
C GLN A 195 -15.38 30.46 12.30
N LEU A 196 -14.39 31.21 12.76
CA LEU A 196 -13.12 30.67 13.22
C LEU A 196 -13.33 29.76 14.44
N GLU A 197 -14.04 30.25 15.47
CA GLU A 197 -14.36 29.50 16.69
C GLU A 197 -15.17 28.23 16.38
N GLU A 198 -16.17 28.32 15.51
CA GLU A 198 -16.96 27.16 15.08
C GLU A 198 -16.09 26.15 14.32
N SER A 199 -15.16 26.62 13.48
CA SER A 199 -14.24 25.75 12.75
C SER A 199 -13.25 25.05 13.68
N GLU A 200 -12.74 25.74 14.69
CA GLU A 200 -11.86 25.17 15.72
C GLU A 200 -12.60 24.12 16.54
N LEU A 201 -13.85 24.40 16.92
CA LEU A 201 -14.67 23.48 17.70
C LEU A 201 -14.97 22.20 16.90
N ARG A 202 -15.32 22.33 15.62
CA ARG A 202 -15.46 21.18 14.70
C ARG A 202 -14.15 20.42 14.51
N SER A 203 -13.01 21.10 14.48
CA SER A 203 -11.69 20.47 14.37
C SER A 203 -11.37 19.64 15.63
N ARG A 204 -11.60 20.21 16.82
CA ARG A 204 -11.44 19.50 18.10
C ARG A 204 -12.37 18.29 18.20
N GLU A 205 -13.63 18.43 17.79
CA GLU A 205 -14.58 17.31 17.79
C GLU A 205 -14.13 16.17 16.86
N ARG A 206 -13.57 16.48 15.69
CA ARG A 206 -13.00 15.46 14.78
C ARG A 206 -11.78 14.78 15.38
N GLN A 207 -10.88 15.54 16.02
CA GLN A 207 -9.72 14.97 16.71
C GLN A 207 -10.15 14.04 17.84
N GLN A 208 -11.15 14.42 18.63
CA GLN A 208 -11.68 13.59 19.70
C GLN A 208 -12.32 12.30 19.17
N LYS A 209 -13.11 12.38 18.08
CA LYS A 209 -13.67 11.18 17.43
C LYS A 209 -12.59 10.25 16.89
N LEU A 210 -11.50 10.79 16.34
CA LEU A 210 -10.38 9.99 15.86
C LEU A 210 -9.64 9.28 17.02
N LEU A 211 -9.47 9.95 18.16
CA LEU A 211 -8.87 9.35 19.35
C LEU A 211 -9.76 8.22 19.90
N GLU A 212 -11.06 8.48 20.04
CA GLU A 212 -12.01 7.48 20.51
C GLU A 212 -12.08 6.26 19.57
N GLN A 213 -12.00 6.48 18.25
CA GLN A 213 -11.92 5.38 17.28
C GLN A 213 -10.63 4.57 17.44
N ARG A 214 -9.48 5.22 17.62
CA ARG A 214 -8.20 4.54 17.87
C ARG A 214 -8.21 3.70 19.14
N GLU A 215 -8.80 4.23 20.22
CA GLU A 215 -8.93 3.49 21.48
C GLU A 215 -9.80 2.24 21.31
N ARG A 216 -10.93 2.34 20.59
CA ARG A 216 -11.78 1.18 20.27
C ARG A 216 -11.05 0.14 19.43
N GLU A 217 -10.31 0.58 18.41
CA GLU A 217 -9.51 -0.31 17.55
C GLU A 217 -8.38 -1.01 18.35
N GLU A 218 -7.75 -0.30 19.28
CA GLU A 218 -6.73 -0.88 20.16
C GLU A 218 -7.33 -1.89 21.16
N GLU A 219 -8.49 -1.59 21.74
CA GLU A 219 -9.19 -2.50 22.64
C GLU A 219 -9.65 -3.77 21.91
N GLU A 220 -10.20 -3.63 20.70
CA GLU A 220 -10.58 -4.77 19.87
C GLU A 220 -9.35 -5.61 19.49
N LYS A 221 -8.23 -4.96 19.15
CA LYS A 221 -6.97 -5.66 18.87
C LYS A 221 -6.48 -6.44 20.10
N LYS A 222 -6.53 -5.84 21.30
CA LYS A 222 -6.17 -6.53 22.56
C LYS A 222 -7.04 -7.76 22.80
N ARG A 223 -8.36 -7.64 22.62
CA ARG A 223 -9.30 -8.78 22.75
C ARG A 223 -8.98 -9.91 21.77
N ARG A 224 -8.68 -9.58 20.51
CA ARG A 224 -8.27 -10.57 19.49
C ARG A 224 -6.95 -11.25 19.85
N ASP A 225 -5.96 -10.48 20.32
CA ASP A 225 -4.66 -11.02 20.71
C ASP A 225 -4.77 -11.96 21.93
N GLU A 226 -5.66 -11.66 22.89
CA GLU A 226 -5.97 -12.53 24.02
C GLU A 226 -6.67 -13.82 23.60
N GLU A 227 -7.63 -13.74 22.67
CA GLU A 227 -8.30 -14.91 22.10
C GLU A 227 -7.30 -15.82 21.39
N ILE A 228 -6.41 -15.26 20.56
CA ILE A 228 -5.34 -16.00 19.87
C ILE A 228 -4.42 -16.67 20.89
N LYS A 229 -4.02 -15.97 21.96
CA LYS A 229 -3.18 -16.56 23.02
C LYS A 229 -3.86 -17.77 23.68
N LYS A 230 -5.18 -17.74 23.84
CA LYS A 230 -5.95 -18.84 24.43
C LYS A 230 -6.05 -20.04 23.48
N THR A 231 -6.28 -19.82 22.19
CA THR A 231 -6.47 -20.91 21.20
C THR A 231 -5.16 -21.46 20.64
N ARG A 232 -4.05 -20.72 20.77
CA ARG A 232 -2.75 -21.11 20.20
C ARG A 232 -2.23 -22.48 20.68
N PRO A 233 -2.25 -22.83 21.98
CA PRO A 233 -1.75 -24.14 22.43
C PRO A 233 -2.53 -25.32 21.81
N GLU A 234 -3.86 -25.22 21.75
CA GLU A 234 -4.71 -26.25 21.15
C GLU A 234 -4.42 -26.41 19.65
N ASN A 235 -4.20 -25.30 18.95
CA ASN A 235 -3.89 -25.30 17.52
C ASN A 235 -2.48 -25.82 17.22
N VAL A 236 -1.50 -25.55 18.09
CA VAL A 236 -0.17 -26.16 18.01
C VAL A 236 -0.27 -27.67 18.20
N GLN A 237 -1.04 -28.14 19.19
CA GLN A 237 -1.23 -29.58 19.40
C GLN A 237 -1.87 -30.25 18.18
N LYS A 238 -2.94 -29.65 17.62
CA LYS A 238 -3.56 -30.13 16.38
C LYS A 238 -2.57 -30.24 15.22
N LEU A 239 -1.61 -29.31 15.10
CA LEU A 239 -0.57 -29.37 14.06
C LEU A 239 0.45 -30.49 14.29
N LEU A 240 0.78 -30.79 15.54
CA LEU A 240 1.73 -31.85 15.88
C LEU A 240 1.16 -33.24 15.57
N ASP A 241 -0.15 -33.39 15.72
CA ASP A 241 -0.90 -34.64 15.48
C ASP A 241 -1.29 -34.81 14.01
N LEU A 242 -1.39 -33.71 13.25
CA LEU A 242 -1.80 -33.72 11.85
C LEU A 242 -0.64 -34.11 10.92
N ASP A 243 -0.91 -35.01 9.97
CA ASP A 243 0.01 -35.22 8.86
C ASP A 243 -0.07 -34.07 7.84
N LEU A 244 0.90 -33.16 7.92
CA LEU A 244 1.05 -32.03 7.01
C LEU A 244 1.14 -32.48 5.54
N SER A 245 1.62 -33.69 5.28
CA SER A 245 1.76 -34.30 3.95
C SER A 245 0.40 -34.45 3.25
N VAL A 246 -0.61 -34.86 4.01
CA VAL A 246 -1.96 -35.15 3.53
C VAL A 246 -2.91 -33.96 3.69
N ALA A 247 -2.77 -33.17 4.76
CA ALA A 247 -3.67 -32.06 5.10
C ALA A 247 -4.00 -31.10 3.95
N GLY A 248 -5.26 -30.70 3.78
CA GLY A 248 -5.67 -29.76 2.72
C GLY A 248 -5.18 -28.32 2.98
N VAL A 249 -4.93 -27.56 1.92
CA VAL A 249 -4.49 -26.14 1.99
C VAL A 249 -5.44 -25.28 2.82
N LYS A 250 -6.75 -25.46 2.64
CA LYS A 250 -7.79 -24.73 3.38
C LYS A 250 -7.68 -24.98 4.90
N HIS A 251 -7.50 -26.24 5.28
CA HIS A 251 -7.39 -26.64 6.67
C HIS A 251 -6.12 -26.06 7.34
N LEU A 252 -4.98 -26.09 6.63
CA LEU A 252 -3.75 -25.48 7.13
C LEU A 252 -3.90 -23.97 7.34
N LYS A 253 -4.58 -23.26 6.42
CA LYS A 253 -4.86 -21.82 6.57
C LYS A 253 -5.78 -21.51 7.75
N GLU A 254 -6.77 -22.35 8.02
CA GLU A 254 -7.66 -22.21 9.18
C GLU A 254 -6.88 -22.32 10.49
N ILE A 255 -5.99 -23.31 10.62
CA ILE A 255 -5.17 -23.49 11.82
C ILE A 255 -4.17 -22.34 11.98
N MET A 256 -3.53 -21.89 10.89
CA MET A 256 -2.65 -20.71 10.91
C MET A 256 -3.38 -19.45 11.37
N LYS A 257 -4.59 -19.21 10.83
CA LYS A 257 -5.43 -18.08 11.24
C LYS A 257 -5.76 -18.15 12.74
N GLY A 258 -6.10 -19.33 13.25
CA GLY A 258 -6.38 -19.56 14.68
C GLY A 258 -5.18 -19.36 15.61
N MET A 259 -3.95 -19.27 15.07
CA MET A 259 -2.72 -18.95 15.80
C MET A 259 -2.24 -17.52 15.55
N GLY A 260 -2.97 -16.72 14.76
CA GLY A 260 -2.54 -15.38 14.36
C GLY A 260 -1.38 -15.37 13.35
N ILE A 261 -1.11 -16.49 12.67
CA ILE A 261 -0.07 -16.57 11.64
C ILE A 261 -0.67 -16.16 10.30
N SER A 262 -0.11 -15.12 9.69
CA SER A 262 -0.55 -14.66 8.37
C SER A 262 -0.23 -15.70 7.30
N SER A 263 -1.22 -16.03 6.48
CA SER A 263 -1.03 -16.84 5.26
C SER A 263 -1.26 -16.01 3.99
N VAL A 264 -1.28 -14.68 4.10
CA VAL A 264 -1.55 -13.78 2.97
C VAL A 264 -0.43 -13.90 1.96
N GLY A 265 -0.78 -14.09 0.68
CA GLY A 265 0.19 -14.25 -0.41
C GLY A 265 0.78 -15.66 -0.54
N ILE A 266 0.43 -16.61 0.33
CA ILE A 266 0.89 -18.00 0.23
C ILE A 266 -0.22 -18.86 -0.39
N PHE A 267 0.05 -19.39 -1.57
CA PHE A 267 -0.92 -20.17 -2.35
C PHE A 267 -0.53 -21.65 -2.44
N GLU A 268 0.77 -21.93 -2.46
CA GLU A 268 1.28 -23.30 -2.58
C GLU A 268 1.32 -24.02 -1.22
N LYS A 269 1.02 -25.33 -1.26
CA LYS A 269 1.03 -26.20 -0.08
C LYS A 269 2.44 -26.32 0.53
N ALA A 270 3.46 -26.39 -0.31
CA ALA A 270 4.86 -26.52 0.11
C ALA A 270 5.31 -25.27 0.90
N ASP A 271 4.99 -24.09 0.39
CA ASP A 271 5.30 -22.82 1.04
C ASP A 271 4.54 -22.64 2.36
N LEU A 272 3.28 -23.05 2.43
CA LEU A 272 2.50 -23.03 3.67
C LEU A 272 3.15 -23.91 4.75
N ARG A 273 3.62 -25.11 4.38
CA ARG A 273 4.35 -25.99 5.32
C ARG A 273 5.64 -25.37 5.78
N LYS A 274 6.43 -24.84 4.84
CA LYS A 274 7.71 -24.18 5.17
C LYS A 274 7.48 -23.02 6.12
N HIS A 275 6.46 -22.20 5.86
CA HIS A 275 6.11 -21.08 6.73
C HIS A 275 5.64 -21.54 8.11
N LEU A 276 4.78 -22.55 8.18
CA LEU A 276 4.34 -23.16 9.45
C LEU A 276 5.51 -23.67 10.31
N VAL A 277 6.46 -24.38 9.71
CA VAL A 277 7.64 -24.91 10.41
C VAL A 277 8.57 -23.78 10.89
N GLN A 278 8.63 -22.66 10.16
CA GLN A 278 9.40 -21.48 10.58
C GLN A 278 8.71 -20.73 11.72
N SER A 279 7.38 -20.64 11.70
CA SER A 279 6.61 -19.85 12.66
C SER A 279 6.25 -20.61 13.94
N VAL A 280 6.31 -21.95 13.94
CA VAL A 280 6.02 -22.82 15.08
C VAL A 280 7.24 -23.67 15.43
N PRO A 281 8.13 -23.22 16.34
CA PRO A 281 9.35 -23.94 16.70
C PRO A 281 9.11 -25.36 17.23
N GLU A 282 8.01 -25.58 17.94
CA GLU A 282 7.61 -26.87 18.49
C GLU A 282 7.41 -27.91 17.37
N LEU A 283 6.80 -27.48 16.26
CA LEU A 283 6.59 -28.32 15.08
C LEU A 283 7.92 -28.70 14.41
N ARG A 284 8.88 -27.78 14.37
CA ARG A 284 10.23 -28.05 13.86
C ARG A 284 10.93 -29.12 14.68
N MET A 285 10.91 -29.00 16.01
CA MET A 285 11.53 -29.96 16.91
C MET A 285 10.89 -31.35 16.80
N HIS A 286 9.56 -31.41 16.72
CA HIS A 286 8.81 -32.66 16.55
C HIS A 286 9.15 -33.38 15.24
N LEU A 287 9.21 -32.64 14.13
CA LEU A 287 9.57 -33.22 12.82
C LEU A 287 11.02 -33.70 12.79
N GLN A 288 11.95 -32.99 13.44
CA GLN A 288 13.33 -33.43 13.57
C GLN A 288 13.44 -34.70 14.40
N SER A 289 12.75 -34.77 15.55
CA SER A 289 12.71 -35.98 16.39
C SER A 289 12.11 -37.18 15.66
N LYS A 290 11.01 -36.99 14.93
CA LYS A 290 10.43 -38.04 14.06
C LYS A 290 11.42 -38.53 13.02
N LEU A 291 12.17 -37.63 12.38
CA LEU A 291 13.17 -37.98 11.37
C LEU A 291 14.37 -38.75 11.97
N GLU A 292 14.81 -38.40 13.17
CA GLU A 292 15.86 -39.14 13.88
C GLU A 292 15.42 -40.55 14.27
N ASN A 293 14.16 -40.71 14.71
CA ASN A 293 13.62 -42.03 15.04
C ASN A 293 13.51 -42.91 13.78
N LEU A 294 13.03 -42.37 12.66
CA LEU A 294 12.98 -43.10 11.40
C LEU A 294 14.36 -43.58 10.92
N LYS A 295 15.41 -42.77 11.12
CA LYS A 295 16.79 -43.18 10.79
C LYS A 295 17.30 -44.33 11.68
N LYS A 296 16.89 -44.35 12.95
CA LYS A 296 17.23 -45.46 13.86
C LYS A 296 16.52 -46.74 13.42
N ASP A 297 15.25 -46.64 13.06
CA ASP A 297 14.46 -47.77 12.58
C ASP A 297 15.00 -48.31 11.24
N GLU A 298 15.41 -47.44 10.32
CA GLU A 298 16.07 -47.82 9.06
C GLU A 298 17.39 -48.57 9.32
N GLY A 299 18.21 -48.08 10.25
CA GLY A 299 19.44 -48.76 10.65
C GLY A 299 19.20 -50.14 11.28
N GLN A 300 18.12 -50.29 12.06
CA GLN A 300 17.73 -51.58 12.61
C GLN A 300 17.27 -52.55 11.52
N LEU A 301 16.45 -52.07 10.56
CA LEU A 301 16.01 -52.86 9.42
C LEU A 301 17.19 -53.33 8.55
N ASP A 302 18.17 -52.47 8.31
CA ASP A 302 19.40 -52.83 7.60
C ASP A 302 20.20 -53.92 8.32
N GLN A 303 20.24 -53.85 9.65
CA GLN A 303 20.91 -54.86 10.47
C GLN A 303 20.16 -56.19 10.44
N ASP A 304 18.84 -56.17 10.62
CA ASP A 304 17.99 -57.35 10.54
C ASP A 304 18.09 -58.02 9.16
N LEU A 305 18.18 -57.22 8.09
CA LEU A 305 18.35 -57.70 6.72
C LEU A 305 19.73 -58.35 6.50
N LYS A 306 20.80 -57.81 7.09
CA LYS A 306 22.13 -58.45 7.07
C LYS A 306 22.13 -59.77 7.82
N ASP A 307 21.51 -59.82 9.00
CA ASP A 307 21.45 -61.03 9.81
C ASP A 307 20.60 -62.12 9.13
N ALA A 308 19.51 -61.73 8.46
CA ALA A 308 18.70 -62.64 7.65
C ALA A 308 19.46 -63.21 6.45
N LYS A 309 20.24 -62.37 5.73
CA LYS A 309 21.10 -62.82 4.63
C LYS A 309 22.17 -63.81 5.11
N LYS A 310 22.83 -63.51 6.22
CA LYS A 310 23.84 -64.41 6.80
C LYS A 310 23.24 -65.78 7.14
N LYS A 311 22.06 -65.82 7.78
CA LYS A 311 21.36 -67.08 8.07
C LYS A 311 20.97 -67.82 6.79
N LEU A 312 20.56 -67.11 5.75
CA LEU A 312 20.25 -67.72 4.45
C LEU A 312 21.49 -68.39 3.85
N ASP A 313 22.64 -67.70 3.84
CA ASP A 313 23.90 -68.25 3.33
C ASP A 313 24.33 -69.50 4.11
N GLU A 314 24.24 -69.47 5.45
CA GLU A 314 24.50 -70.62 6.33
C GLU A 314 23.57 -71.81 6.01
N THR A 315 22.27 -71.55 5.77
CA THR A 315 21.33 -72.62 5.39
C THR A 315 21.59 -73.17 3.99
N GLN A 316 22.00 -72.34 3.03
CA GLN A 316 22.33 -72.77 1.67
C GLN A 316 23.60 -73.63 1.65
N GLU A 317 24.60 -73.28 2.47
CA GLU A 317 25.81 -74.09 2.64
C GLU A 317 25.48 -75.46 3.26
N ALA A 318 24.63 -75.48 4.30
CA ALA A 318 24.17 -76.72 4.91
C ALA A 318 23.39 -77.62 3.93
N ILE A 319 22.51 -77.04 3.10
CA ILE A 319 21.80 -77.78 2.04
C ILE A 319 22.80 -78.35 1.03
N SER A 320 23.78 -77.55 0.59
CA SER A 320 24.80 -77.98 -0.37
C SER A 320 25.64 -79.15 0.14
N LEU A 321 25.96 -79.19 1.44
CA LEU A 321 26.65 -80.31 2.08
C LEU A 321 25.79 -81.58 2.08
N ILE A 322 24.51 -81.47 2.44
CA ILE A 322 23.57 -82.60 2.43
C ILE A 322 23.40 -83.16 1.01
N GLU A 323 23.25 -82.29 0.00
CA GLU A 323 23.13 -82.70 -1.40
C GLU A 323 24.39 -83.41 -1.92
N ARG A 324 25.57 -83.02 -1.43
CA ARG A 324 26.83 -83.70 -1.76
C ARG A 324 26.87 -85.11 -1.19
N ASP A 325 26.41 -85.30 0.04
CA ASP A 325 26.39 -86.60 0.71
C ASP A 325 25.31 -87.54 0.16
N LEU A 326 24.23 -86.99 -0.42
CA LEU A 326 23.12 -87.74 -1.01
C LEU A 326 23.30 -88.10 -2.48
N ARG A 327 24.39 -87.69 -3.15
CA ARG A 327 24.66 -88.17 -4.53
C ARG A 327 25.00 -89.66 -4.49
N PRO A 328 24.20 -90.53 -5.14
CA PRO A 328 24.53 -91.94 -5.24
C PRO A 328 25.82 -92.10 -6.04
N LEU A 329 26.74 -92.93 -5.52
CA LEU A 329 27.99 -93.36 -6.14
C LEU A 329 27.79 -94.02 -7.50
#